data_AF-A0A167KFN5-F1
#
_entry.id   AF-A0A167KFN5-F1
#
_cell.length_a   1.000
_cell.length_b   1.000
_cell.length_c   1.000
_cell.angle_alpha   90.00
_cell.angle_beta   90.00
_cell.angle_gamma   90.00
#
_symmetry.space_group_name_H-M   'P 1'
#
loop_
_entity.id
_entity.type
_entity.pdbx_description
1 polymer ?
#
loop_
_entity_poly.entity_id
_entity_poly.type
_entity_poly.pdbx_seq_one_letter_code
_entity_poly.pdbx_strand_id
1 'polypeptide(L)'
;MTRTQRSTDPHALIKDRSEARNGLDKSIKKQGGGPHSWGSLKDEAQIELDAAEDEGFEEEVGDEDAVRKQDPFVPTPVSPVELTQEEQKAKVEAINIRTGMKNGGPLDLNAIAQSSHAVSGSPPRSRNEAIPVTINGDAHTTRNADF
;
A
#
# COMPACT_ATOMS: atom_id res chain seq x y z
N MET A 1 -22.51 -38.61 -1.19
CA MET A 1 -21.80 -37.53 -1.92
C MET A 1 -20.65 -38.18 -2.68
N THR A 2 -20.73 -38.31 -4.00
CA THR A 2 -19.71 -38.95 -4.83
C THR A 2 -18.73 -37.90 -5.35
N ARG A 3 -17.43 -38.03 -5.05
CA ARG A 3 -16.39 -37.22 -5.70
C ARG A 3 -16.29 -37.68 -7.17
N THR A 4 -16.63 -36.80 -8.10
CA THR A 4 -16.39 -37.03 -9.53
C THR A 4 -14.89 -37.17 -9.78
N GLN A 5 -14.52 -38.20 -10.54
CA GLN A 5 -13.14 -38.44 -10.96
C GLN A 5 -12.62 -37.22 -11.74
N ARG A 6 -11.40 -36.76 -11.42
CA ARG A 6 -10.77 -35.63 -12.12
C ARG A 6 -10.36 -36.08 -13.52
N SER A 7 -10.52 -35.20 -14.51
CA SER A 7 -10.04 -35.47 -15.88
C SER A 7 -8.52 -35.63 -15.87
N THR A 8 -8.05 -36.64 -16.60
CA THR A 8 -6.62 -36.93 -16.79
C THR A 8 -6.05 -36.28 -18.06
N ASP A 9 -6.84 -35.46 -18.76
CA ASP A 9 -6.37 -34.80 -19.98
C ASP A 9 -5.25 -33.80 -19.67
N PRO A 10 -4.16 -33.76 -20.44
CA PRO A 10 -3.02 -32.88 -20.16
C PRO A 10 -3.41 -31.40 -20.15
N HIS A 11 -4.32 -30.99 -21.05
CA HIS A 11 -4.83 -29.61 -21.06
C HIS A 11 -5.73 -29.29 -19.87
N ALA A 12 -6.42 -30.28 -19.31
CA ALA A 12 -7.22 -30.13 -18.10
C ALA A 12 -6.30 -30.01 -16.86
N LEU A 13 -5.25 -30.83 -16.79
CA LEU A 13 -4.26 -30.81 -15.70
C LEU A 13 -3.52 -29.47 -15.60
N ILE A 14 -3.13 -28.87 -16.73
CA ILE A 14 -2.48 -27.54 -16.76
C ILE A 14 -3.39 -26.45 -16.16
N LYS A 15 -4.70 -26.60 -16.34
CA LYS A 15 -5.71 -25.67 -15.84
C LYS A 15 -6.24 -26.05 -14.46
N ASP A 16 -5.92 -27.24 -13.95
CA ASP A 16 -6.41 -27.70 -12.65
C ASP A 16 -5.75 -26.90 -11.53
N ARG A 17 -6.60 -26.24 -10.74
CA ARG A 17 -6.18 -25.44 -9.59
C ARG A 17 -5.83 -26.32 -8.39
N SER A 18 -6.08 -27.63 -8.39
CA SER A 18 -5.58 -28.56 -7.35
C SER A 18 -4.17 -29.01 -7.62
N GLU A 19 -3.72 -29.06 -8.87
CA GLU A 19 -2.36 -29.45 -9.22
C GLU A 19 -1.39 -28.28 -9.14
N ALA A 20 -0.20 -28.52 -8.58
CA ALA A 20 0.83 -27.51 -8.48
C ALA A 20 1.63 -27.43 -9.79
N ARG A 21 1.76 -26.23 -10.34
CA ARG A 21 2.47 -26.02 -11.63
C ARG A 21 3.97 -26.28 -11.52
N ASN A 22 4.52 -26.26 -10.31
CA ASN A 22 5.94 -26.46 -10.01
C ASN A 22 6.28 -27.88 -9.56
N GLY A 23 5.31 -28.82 -9.58
CA GLY A 23 5.52 -30.20 -9.16
C GLY A 23 5.80 -30.40 -7.67
N LEU A 24 5.68 -29.34 -6.85
CA LEU A 24 5.80 -29.39 -5.40
C LEU A 24 4.41 -29.50 -4.77
N ASP A 25 4.29 -30.21 -3.66
CA ASP A 25 3.03 -30.25 -2.93
C ASP A 25 2.65 -28.84 -2.43
N LYS A 26 1.37 -28.49 -2.62
CA LYS A 26 0.80 -27.21 -2.17
C LYS A 26 0.78 -27.08 -0.66
N SER A 27 0.82 -28.19 0.05
CA SER A 27 0.89 -28.22 1.51
C SER A 27 2.26 -27.78 2.06
N ILE A 28 3.34 -27.88 1.26
CA ILE A 28 4.73 -27.63 1.69
C ILE A 28 5.16 -26.17 1.44
N LYS A 29 4.22 -25.26 1.18
CA LYS A 29 4.56 -23.81 1.20
C LYS A 29 5.12 -23.46 2.58
N LYS A 30 5.93 -22.40 2.66
CA LYS A 30 6.83 -21.96 3.75
C LYS A 30 6.22 -21.83 5.17
N GLN A 31 5.29 -22.68 5.60
CA GLN A 31 4.55 -22.68 6.86
C GLN A 31 4.04 -21.29 7.27
N GLY A 32 3.60 -20.49 6.29
CA GLY A 32 3.16 -19.11 6.52
C GLY A 32 4.30 -18.08 6.69
N GLY A 33 5.56 -18.50 6.61
CA GLY A 33 6.73 -17.63 6.64
C GLY A 33 6.98 -16.83 5.35
N GLY A 34 7.24 -15.54 5.52
CA GLY A 34 7.74 -14.63 4.49
C GLY A 34 6.92 -13.35 4.33
N PRO A 35 7.45 -12.33 3.62
CA PRO A 35 6.90 -10.96 3.61
C PRO A 35 5.47 -10.81 3.08
N HIS A 36 4.98 -11.80 2.33
CA HIS A 36 3.64 -11.79 1.73
C HIS A 36 2.77 -12.95 2.23
N SER A 37 3.20 -13.61 3.30
CA SER A 37 2.45 -14.67 3.97
C SER A 37 1.89 -14.13 5.29
N TRP A 38 0.92 -14.84 5.88
CA TRP A 38 0.16 -14.36 7.06
C TRP A 38 0.89 -14.54 8.39
N GLY A 39 2.18 -14.89 8.37
CA GLY A 39 2.95 -15.23 9.56
C GLY A 39 3.15 -16.73 9.72
N SER A 40 4.21 -17.09 10.44
CA SER A 40 4.59 -18.48 10.72
C SER A 40 4.08 -18.88 12.10
N LEU A 41 3.55 -20.10 12.22
CA LEU A 41 3.10 -20.68 13.51
C LEU A 41 4.20 -20.68 14.57
N LYS A 42 5.48 -20.74 14.15
CA LYS A 42 6.61 -20.72 15.07
C LYS A 42 6.77 -19.35 15.74
N ASP A 43 6.38 -18.28 15.06
CA ASP A 43 6.63 -16.90 15.48
C ASP A 43 5.42 -16.35 16.27
N GLU A 44 4.28 -17.06 16.27
CA GLU A 44 3.05 -16.65 16.94
C GLU A 44 3.23 -16.40 18.45
N ALA A 45 3.98 -17.27 19.14
CA ALA A 45 4.21 -17.12 20.58
C ALA A 45 5.02 -15.87 20.93
N GLN A 46 5.93 -15.46 20.05
CA GLN A 46 6.72 -14.24 20.27
C GLN A 46 5.86 -13.01 20.00
N ILE A 47 5.05 -13.02 18.94
CA ILE A 47 4.15 -11.92 18.60
C ILE A 47 3.11 -11.68 19.71
N GLU A 48 2.61 -12.75 20.34
CA GLU A 48 1.69 -12.64 21.49
C GLU A 48 2.36 -11.98 22.70
N LEU A 49 3.61 -12.34 22.98
CA LEU A 49 4.37 -11.76 24.09
C LEU A 49 4.69 -10.29 23.82
N ASP A 50 5.21 -9.97 22.64
CA ASP A 50 5.54 -8.60 22.24
C ASP A 50 4.30 -7.70 22.29
N ALA A 51 3.14 -8.20 21.85
CA ALA A 51 1.88 -7.46 21.93
C ALA A 51 1.42 -7.20 23.38
N ALA A 52 1.65 -8.14 24.30
CA ALA A 52 1.33 -7.95 25.72
C ALA A 52 2.28 -6.95 26.40
N GLU A 53 3.55 -6.91 25.99
CA GLU A 53 4.52 -5.92 26.46
C GLU A 53 4.18 -4.51 25.95
N ASP A 54 3.79 -4.39 24.68
CA ASP A 54 3.35 -3.13 24.09
C ASP A 54 2.09 -2.59 24.79
N GLU A 55 1.09 -3.43 25.09
CA GLU A 55 -0.12 -3.02 25.82
C GLU A 55 0.22 -2.47 27.22
N GLY A 56 1.11 -3.13 27.96
CA GLY A 56 1.55 -2.67 29.28
C GLY A 56 2.32 -1.34 29.22
N PHE A 57 3.14 -1.14 28.18
CA PHE A 57 3.86 0.12 27.99
C PHE A 57 2.92 1.26 27.57
N GLU A 58 1.93 1.00 26.72
CA GLU A 58 0.90 2.00 26.36
C GLU A 58 0.03 2.40 27.56
N GLU A 59 -0.28 1.48 28.48
CA GLU A 59 -1.00 1.79 29.72
C GLU A 59 -0.17 2.68 30.66
N GLU A 60 1.11 2.36 30.86
CA GLU A 60 2.01 3.13 31.74
C GLU A 60 2.32 4.53 31.19
N VAL A 61 2.53 4.65 29.88
CA VAL A 61 2.80 5.94 29.22
C VAL A 61 1.52 6.76 28.98
N GLY A 62 0.39 6.08 28.75
CA GLY A 62 -0.92 6.71 28.52
C GLY A 62 -1.46 7.47 29.74
N ASP A 63 -1.13 7.02 30.96
CA ASP A 63 -1.52 7.71 32.20
C ASP A 63 -0.77 9.03 32.42
N GLU A 64 0.44 9.19 31.90
CA GLU A 64 1.20 10.45 32.01
C GLU A 64 0.79 11.48 30.94
N ASP A 65 0.36 11.04 29.77
CA ASP A 65 -0.08 11.91 28.67
C ASP A 65 -1.59 12.25 28.70
N ALA A 66 -2.42 11.50 29.45
CA ALA A 66 -3.84 11.86 29.66
C ALA A 66 -4.05 13.20 30.40
N VAL A 67 -3.02 13.72 31.10
CA VAL A 67 -3.06 15.04 31.75
C VAL A 67 -2.70 16.17 30.78
N ARG A 68 -2.03 15.88 29.66
CA ARG A 68 -1.77 16.83 28.58
C ARG A 68 -2.95 16.83 27.61
N LYS A 69 -4.00 17.52 28.03
CA LYS A 69 -5.15 17.91 27.20
C LYS A 69 -4.75 18.08 25.74
N GLN A 70 -5.28 17.21 24.90
CA GLN A 70 -5.31 17.38 23.46
C GLN A 70 -5.91 18.75 23.15
N ASP A 71 -5.07 19.71 22.77
CA ASP A 71 -5.55 20.85 22.01
C ASP A 71 -6.18 20.28 20.72
N PRO A 72 -7.40 20.69 20.34
CA PRO A 72 -8.03 20.18 19.14
C PRO A 72 -7.12 20.49 17.96
N PHE A 73 -6.70 19.44 17.25
CA PHE A 73 -5.86 19.54 16.05
C PHE A 73 -6.50 20.52 15.06
N VAL A 74 -5.99 21.76 15.05
CA VAL A 74 -6.29 22.72 13.99
C VAL A 74 -5.38 22.32 12.84
N PRO A 75 -5.90 21.80 11.72
CA PRO A 75 -5.07 21.48 10.57
C PRO A 75 -4.37 22.77 10.12
N THR A 76 -3.04 22.80 10.20
CA THR A 76 -2.24 23.85 9.59
C THR A 76 -2.46 23.79 8.08
N PRO A 77 -2.95 24.86 7.44
CA PRO A 77 -3.10 24.87 5.99
C PRO A 77 -1.70 24.82 5.38
N VAL A 78 -1.36 23.69 4.75
CA VAL A 78 -0.23 23.63 3.81
C VAL A 78 -0.49 24.66 2.71
N SER A 79 0.38 25.65 2.61
CA SER A 79 0.31 26.64 1.53
C SER A 79 0.41 25.90 0.20
N PRO A 80 -0.43 26.25 -0.79
CA PRO A 80 -0.29 25.70 -2.13
C PRO A 80 1.11 26.03 -2.64
N VAL A 81 1.83 25.01 -3.13
CA VAL A 81 3.06 25.20 -3.88
C VAL A 81 2.77 26.24 -4.96
N GLU A 82 3.48 27.38 -4.90
CA GLU A 82 3.35 28.46 -5.88
C GLU A 82 3.85 27.95 -7.23
N LEU A 83 2.94 27.39 -8.03
CA LEU A 83 3.20 27.04 -9.41
C LEU A 83 3.48 28.34 -10.17
N THR A 84 4.55 28.33 -10.98
CA THR A 84 4.85 29.45 -11.87
C THR A 84 3.69 29.69 -12.84
N GLN A 85 3.54 30.92 -13.35
CA GLN A 85 2.40 31.26 -14.24
C GLN A 85 2.33 30.38 -15.49
N GLU A 86 3.48 29.85 -15.94
CA GLU A 86 3.59 28.96 -17.10
C GLU A 86 3.07 27.56 -16.79
N GLU A 87 3.41 27.01 -15.62
CA GLU A 87 2.93 25.70 -15.16
C GLU A 87 1.42 25.70 -14.92
N GLN A 88 0.87 26.81 -14.42
CA GLN A 88 -0.59 26.93 -14.23
C GLN A 88 -1.34 26.91 -15.55
N LYS A 89 -0.83 27.58 -16.59
CA LYS A 89 -1.42 27.56 -17.94
C LYS A 89 -1.36 26.17 -18.55
N ALA A 90 -0.20 25.51 -18.47
CA ALA A 90 -0.02 24.14 -18.96
C ALA A 90 -0.95 23.14 -18.27
N LYS A 91 -1.16 23.30 -16.96
CA LYS A 91 -2.11 22.47 -16.19
C LYS A 91 -3.55 22.67 -16.63
N VAL A 92 -3.99 23.91 -16.82
CA VAL A 92 -5.36 24.22 -17.27
C VAL A 92 -5.61 23.71 -18.69
N GLU A 93 -4.64 23.87 -19.58
CA GLU A 93 -4.71 23.35 -20.95
C GLU A 93 -4.80 21.81 -20.97
N ALA A 94 -3.94 21.14 -20.19
CA ALA A 94 -3.97 19.68 -20.05
C ALA A 94 -5.30 19.17 -19.45
N ILE A 95 -5.89 19.91 -18.51
CA ILE A 95 -7.23 19.60 -17.96
C ILE A 95 -8.28 19.75 -19.06
N ASN A 96 -8.26 20.83 -19.85
CA ASN A 96 -9.23 21.07 -20.92
C ASN A 96 -9.17 20.01 -22.02
N ILE A 97 -7.98 19.58 -22.41
CA ILE A 97 -7.78 18.47 -23.37
C ILE A 97 -8.40 17.17 -22.82
N ARG A 98 -8.24 16.89 -21.53
CA ARG A 98 -8.80 15.69 -20.88
C ARG A 98 -10.30 15.80 -20.57
N THR A 99 -10.82 16.98 -20.23
CA THR A 99 -12.25 17.17 -19.87
C THR A 99 -13.14 17.37 -21.09
N GLY A 100 -12.61 17.89 -22.20
CA GLY A 100 -13.29 17.88 -23.50
C GLY A 100 -13.72 16.47 -23.95
N MET A 101 -13.05 15.44 -23.44
CA MET A 101 -13.40 14.03 -23.63
C MET A 101 -14.73 13.64 -22.98
N LYS A 102 -15.10 14.25 -21.84
CA LYS A 102 -16.36 13.94 -21.13
C LYS A 102 -17.59 14.44 -21.88
N ASN A 103 -17.39 15.35 -22.84
CA ASN A 103 -18.45 15.95 -23.64
C ASN A 103 -18.54 15.37 -25.07
N GLY A 104 -17.83 14.28 -25.37
CA GLY A 104 -17.98 13.53 -26.64
C GLY A 104 -17.23 14.09 -27.86
N GLY A 105 -16.24 14.96 -27.68
CA GLY A 105 -15.41 15.49 -28.76
C GLY A 105 -14.36 14.49 -29.30
N PRO A 106 -13.78 14.75 -30.50
CA PRO A 106 -12.72 13.94 -31.08
C PRO A 106 -11.46 13.95 -30.19
N LEU A 107 -10.88 12.77 -29.98
CA LEU A 107 -9.76 12.53 -29.08
C LEU A 107 -8.42 12.66 -29.80
N ASP A 108 -7.64 13.70 -29.48
CA ASP A 108 -6.25 13.83 -29.94
C ASP A 108 -5.29 13.18 -28.93
N LEU A 109 -4.90 11.95 -29.23
CA LEU A 109 -3.96 11.17 -28.41
C LEU A 109 -2.55 11.80 -28.35
N ASN A 110 -2.15 12.52 -29.40
CA ASN A 110 -0.84 13.17 -29.44
C ASN A 110 -0.78 14.35 -28.46
N ALA A 111 -1.85 15.15 -28.38
CA ALA A 111 -1.96 16.25 -27.43
C ALA A 111 -1.90 15.75 -25.97
N ILE A 112 -2.57 14.63 -25.67
CA ILE A 112 -2.55 14.00 -24.33
C ILE A 112 -1.17 13.47 -23.97
N ALA A 113 -0.46 12.86 -24.92
CA ALA A 113 0.89 12.34 -24.68
C ALA A 113 1.84 13.48 -24.29
N GLN A 114 1.76 14.62 -24.97
CA GLN A 114 2.57 15.79 -24.69
C GLN A 114 2.20 16.46 -23.36
N SER A 115 0.92 16.52 -23.00
CA SER A 115 0.43 17.18 -21.78
C SER A 115 0.33 16.25 -20.55
N SER A 116 0.81 15.01 -20.68
CA SER A 116 0.69 13.95 -19.66
C SER A 116 1.33 14.32 -18.32
N HIS A 117 2.51 14.96 -18.36
CA HIS A 117 3.32 15.32 -17.21
C HIS A 117 2.74 16.49 -16.38
N ALA A 118 1.99 17.39 -17.01
CA ALA A 118 1.43 18.59 -16.37
C ALA A 118 0.27 18.28 -15.39
N VAL A 119 -0.32 17.09 -15.48
CA VAL A 119 -1.40 16.62 -14.61
C VAL A 119 -1.01 15.24 -14.09
N SER A 120 0.06 15.21 -13.31
CA SER A 120 0.44 14.11 -12.43
C SER A 120 -0.09 14.40 -11.02
N GLY A 121 -1.31 13.96 -10.76
CA GLY A 121 -1.93 14.05 -9.44
C GLY A 121 -2.67 12.76 -9.17
N SER A 122 -2.39 12.13 -8.03
CA SER A 122 -3.21 11.03 -7.54
C SER A 122 -4.68 11.49 -7.47
N PRO A 123 -5.65 10.60 -7.71
CA PRO A 123 -7.06 10.92 -7.49
C PRO A 123 -7.24 11.57 -6.12
N PRO A 124 -8.12 12.58 -5.98
CA PRO A 124 -8.32 13.24 -4.70
C PRO A 124 -8.64 12.16 -3.66
N ARG A 125 -7.76 12.03 -2.66
CA ARG A 125 -7.99 11.13 -1.53
C ARG A 125 -9.35 11.52 -0.95
N SER A 126 -10.30 10.60 -1.01
CA SER A 126 -11.54 10.79 -0.26
C SER A 126 -11.13 10.94 1.21
N ARG A 127 -11.81 11.85 1.93
CA ARG A 127 -11.46 12.29 3.29
C ARG A 127 -11.36 11.15 4.33
N ASN A 128 -11.66 9.91 3.96
CA ASN A 128 -11.72 8.75 4.85
C ASN A 128 -10.46 7.85 4.85
N GLU A 129 -9.37 8.21 4.16
CA GLU A 129 -8.16 7.36 4.07
C GLU A 129 -6.85 8.10 4.41
N ALA A 130 -6.84 8.87 5.51
CA ALA A 130 -5.61 9.43 6.08
C ALA A 130 -5.16 8.59 7.29
N ILE A 131 -4.63 7.39 7.04
CA ILE A 131 -3.76 6.72 8.00
C ILE A 131 -2.32 7.07 7.58
N PRO A 132 -1.58 7.92 8.32
CA PRO A 132 -0.17 8.13 8.05
C PRO A 132 0.60 6.87 8.45
N VAL A 133 1.10 6.12 7.45
CA VAL A 133 2.14 5.12 7.70
C VAL A 133 3.45 5.88 7.93
N THR A 134 3.82 6.04 9.19
CA THR A 134 5.13 6.54 9.62
C THR A 134 6.18 5.45 9.34
N ILE A 135 6.98 5.63 8.30
CA ILE A 135 8.17 4.80 8.07
C ILE A 135 9.35 5.55 8.73
N ASN A 136 9.55 5.33 10.03
CA ASN A 136 10.76 5.82 10.70
C ASN A 136 11.88 4.78 10.45
N GLY A 137 12.70 5.05 9.43
CA GLY A 137 13.86 4.24 9.08
C GLY A 137 15.16 4.98 9.39
N ASP A 138 15.45 5.22 10.67
CA ASP A 138 16.79 5.64 11.12
C ASP A 138 17.70 4.41 11.22
N ALA A 139 18.31 4.05 10.09
CA ALA A 139 19.31 3.00 10.05
C ALA A 139 20.65 3.50 10.64
N HIS A 140 20.81 3.39 11.95
CA HIS A 140 22.12 3.50 12.60
C HIS A 140 22.88 2.18 12.46
N THR A 141 23.77 2.09 11.48
CA THR A 141 24.73 0.98 11.38
C THR A 141 25.97 1.31 12.24
N THR A 142 26.06 0.73 13.44
CA THR A 142 27.32 0.68 14.20
C THR A 142 28.04 -0.61 13.83
N ARG A 143 29.08 -0.46 13.01
CA ARG A 143 29.94 -1.55 12.56
C ARG A 143 31.02 -1.79 13.63
N ASN A 144 30.73 -2.64 14.60
CA ASN A 144 31.76 -3.23 15.47
C ASN A 144 32.29 -4.50 14.79
N ALA A 145 33.52 -4.42 14.28
CA ALA A 145 34.26 -5.55 13.76
C ALA A 145 35.29 -5.96 14.82
N ASP A 146 35.00 -7.07 15.50
CA ASP A 146 36.02 -7.94 16.09
C ASP A 146 36.10 -9.21 15.24
N PHE A 147 37.34 -9.69 15.08
CA PHE A 147 37.89 -10.75 14.20
C PHE A 147 38.39 -10.31 12.81
#